data_AF-A0A817WEJ6-F1
#
_entry.id   AF-A0A817WEJ6-F1
#
_cell.length_a   1.000
_cell.length_b   1.000
_cell.length_c   1.000
_cell.angle_alpha   90.00
_cell.angle_beta   90.00
_cell.angle_gamma   90.00
#
_symmetry.space_group_name_H-M   'P 1'
#
loop_
_entity.id
_entity.type
_entity.pdbx_description
1 polymer ?
#
loop_
_entity_poly.entity_id
_entity_poly.type
_entity_poly.pdbx_seq_one_letter_code
_entity_poly.pdbx_strand_id
1 'polypeptide(L)'
;MLSIVLLATYTADLASDLTIAKSKYIISGIDDIKNGKIPFHRIGIPINTAVEDYYLTSISRGVRNFYPLTSPQELYDSLLAGFIDVSFIDASTGEYVTNNIYCNLTLMGDEFDQGDFSIVTRKEWLYMNELDVTILSLQESVELDELKRKWFQKKTCPDLSEASSELQILPVSGLFVVFGFITILSFLLFIWPKRSAFKRYFFILLF
;
A
#
# COMPACT_ATOMS: atom_id res chain seq x y z
N MET A 1 -3.71 35.05 -17.98
CA MET A 1 -4.78 34.50 -17.14
C MET A 1 -5.24 33.13 -17.66
N LEU A 2 -5.90 33.04 -18.82
CA LEU A 2 -6.45 31.76 -19.33
C LEU A 2 -5.41 30.64 -19.58
N SER A 3 -4.22 30.98 -20.10
CA SER A 3 -3.12 30.01 -20.31
C SER A 3 -2.62 29.36 -19.01
N ILE A 4 -2.54 30.13 -17.92
CA ILE A 4 -2.12 29.60 -16.60
C ILE A 4 -3.19 28.66 -16.05
N VAL A 5 -4.46 29.00 -16.23
CA VAL A 5 -5.58 28.15 -15.78
C VAL A 5 -5.55 26.80 -16.51
N LEU A 6 -5.35 26.78 -17.84
CA LEU A 6 -5.26 25.54 -18.61
C LEU A 6 -4.08 24.65 -18.20
N LEU A 7 -2.91 25.26 -17.98
CA LEU A 7 -1.73 24.53 -17.50
C LEU A 7 -1.99 23.94 -16.12
N ALA A 8 -2.55 24.74 -15.20
CA ALA A 8 -2.88 24.30 -13.85
C ALA A 8 -3.91 23.16 -13.84
N THR A 9 -4.96 23.24 -14.66
CA THR A 9 -5.96 22.17 -14.77
C THR A 9 -5.38 20.89 -15.34
N TYR A 10 -4.49 20.99 -16.35
CA TYR A 10 -3.81 19.81 -16.90
C TYR A 10 -2.88 19.15 -15.88
N THR A 11 -2.11 19.95 -15.12
CA THR A 11 -1.26 19.41 -14.06
C THR A 11 -2.06 18.80 -12.91
N ALA A 12 -3.23 19.36 -12.58
CA ALA A 12 -4.11 18.84 -11.54
C ALA A 12 -4.74 17.50 -11.93
N ASP A 13 -5.21 17.39 -13.18
CA ASP A 13 -5.80 16.15 -13.72
C ASP A 13 -4.76 15.02 -13.75
N LEU A 14 -3.56 15.31 -14.28
CA LEU A 14 -2.45 14.36 -14.27
C LEU A 14 -2.05 13.93 -12.84
N ALA A 15 -2.00 14.87 -11.90
CA ALA A 15 -1.68 14.57 -10.51
C ALA A 15 -2.77 13.68 -9.87
N SER A 16 -4.04 13.93 -10.19
CA SER A 16 -5.17 13.11 -9.74
C SER A 16 -5.06 11.68 -10.29
N ASP A 17 -4.72 11.50 -11.55
CA ASP A 17 -4.54 10.17 -12.14
C ASP A 17 -3.38 9.40 -11.49
N LEU A 18 -2.28 10.08 -11.19
CA LEU A 18 -1.13 9.48 -10.51
C LEU A 18 -1.46 9.06 -9.08
N THR A 19 -2.27 9.83 -8.35
CA THR A 19 -2.71 9.45 -6.99
C THR A 19 -3.72 8.31 -7.03
N ILE A 20 -4.65 8.28 -8.00
CA ILE A 20 -5.59 7.18 -8.22
C ILE A 20 -4.83 5.89 -8.58
N ALA A 21 -3.81 5.95 -9.43
CA ALA A 21 -3.00 4.78 -9.80
C ALA A 21 -2.28 4.16 -8.60
N LYS A 22 -1.79 4.99 -7.66
CA LYS A 22 -1.24 4.52 -6.38
C LYS A 22 -2.31 3.94 -5.45
N SER A 23 -3.53 4.47 -5.48
CA SER A 23 -4.66 4.06 -4.62
C SER A 23 -5.35 2.78 -5.10
N LYS A 24 -5.39 2.50 -6.41
CA LYS A 24 -6.13 1.37 -7.01
C LYS A 24 -5.72 -0.01 -6.47
N TYR A 25 -4.52 -0.14 -5.93
CA TYR A 25 -4.00 -1.38 -5.33
C TYR A 25 -4.11 -1.44 -3.81
N ILE A 26 -4.62 -0.39 -3.17
CA ILE A 26 -4.78 -0.32 -1.72
C ILE A 26 -6.15 -0.90 -1.37
N ILE A 27 -6.14 -1.95 -0.56
CA ILE A 27 -7.34 -2.48 0.09
C ILE A 27 -7.74 -1.45 1.14
N SER A 28 -8.92 -0.86 0.98
CA SER A 28 -9.32 0.27 1.83
C SER A 28 -9.70 -0.17 3.24
N GLY A 29 -10.08 -1.44 3.41
CA GLY A 29 -10.40 -2.01 4.72
C GLY A 29 -11.18 -3.31 4.64
N ILE A 30 -11.85 -3.64 5.74
CA ILE A 30 -12.59 -4.90 5.89
C ILE A 30 -13.76 -5.05 4.90
N ASP A 31 -14.37 -3.93 4.46
CA ASP A 31 -15.51 -3.95 3.55
C ASP A 31 -15.15 -4.46 2.16
N ASP A 32 -13.93 -4.17 1.68
CA ASP A 32 -13.42 -4.72 0.42
C ASP A 32 -13.35 -6.25 0.46
N ILE A 33 -13.00 -6.81 1.62
CA ILE A 33 -12.94 -8.25 1.85
C ILE A 33 -14.35 -8.85 1.90
N LYS A 34 -15.27 -8.21 2.62
CA LYS A 34 -16.69 -8.62 2.70
C LYS A 34 -17.39 -8.58 1.34
N ASN A 35 -17.04 -7.61 0.50
CA ASN A 35 -17.57 -7.45 -0.85
C ASN A 35 -16.91 -8.39 -1.88
N GLY A 36 -15.92 -9.20 -1.47
CA GLY A 36 -15.29 -10.20 -2.33
C GLY A 36 -14.32 -9.61 -3.36
N LYS A 37 -13.71 -8.45 -3.08
CA LYS A 37 -12.65 -7.86 -3.92
C LYS A 37 -11.41 -8.76 -4.01
N ILE A 38 -11.20 -9.60 -2.99
CA ILE A 38 -10.09 -10.54 -2.87
C ILE A 38 -10.65 -11.97 -2.88
N PRO A 39 -10.08 -12.88 -3.69
CA PRO A 39 -10.50 -14.27 -3.68
C PRO A 39 -10.15 -14.94 -2.34
N PHE A 40 -11.06 -15.77 -1.82
CA PHE A 40 -10.96 -16.34 -0.47
C PHE A 40 -9.65 -17.12 -0.22
N HIS A 41 -9.11 -17.81 -1.22
CA HIS A 41 -7.85 -18.57 -1.10
C HIS A 41 -6.59 -17.70 -0.95
N ARG A 42 -6.68 -16.38 -1.16
CA ARG A 42 -5.57 -15.43 -0.96
C ARG A 42 -5.70 -14.67 0.36
N ILE A 43 -6.67 -15.03 1.19
CA ILE A 43 -6.85 -14.50 2.54
C ILE A 43 -6.23 -15.49 3.51
N GLY A 44 -5.15 -15.10 4.19
CA GLY A 44 -4.53 -15.88 5.25
C GLY A 44 -5.24 -15.69 6.59
N ILE A 45 -5.55 -16.78 7.28
CA ILE A 45 -6.18 -16.74 8.62
C ILE A 45 -5.48 -17.73 9.54
N PRO A 46 -5.00 -17.28 10.73
CA PRO A 46 -4.43 -18.18 11.73
C PRO A 46 -5.51 -19.07 12.35
N ILE A 47 -5.35 -20.39 12.23
CA ILE A 47 -6.32 -21.38 12.74
C ILE A 47 -6.28 -21.47 14.27
N ASN A 48 -7.42 -21.81 14.88
CA ASN A 48 -7.62 -21.91 16.32
C ASN A 48 -7.35 -20.60 17.08
N THR A 49 -7.69 -19.46 16.48
CA THR A 49 -7.52 -18.13 17.08
C THR A 49 -8.82 -17.33 17.03
N ALA A 50 -8.89 -16.25 17.81
CA ALA A 50 -10.02 -15.30 17.78
C ALA A 50 -10.26 -14.70 16.37
N VAL A 51 -9.19 -14.58 15.58
CA VAL A 51 -9.25 -14.10 14.20
C VAL A 51 -10.03 -15.07 13.31
N GLU A 52 -9.85 -16.39 13.49
CA GLU A 52 -10.63 -17.41 12.78
C GLU A 52 -12.12 -17.29 13.14
N ASP A 53 -12.44 -17.17 14.42
CA ASP A 53 -13.81 -17.03 14.88
C ASP A 53 -14.48 -15.77 14.31
N TYR A 54 -13.77 -14.63 14.30
CA TYR A 54 -14.25 -13.41 13.67
C TYR A 54 -14.49 -13.58 12.18
N TYR A 55 -13.55 -14.19 11.45
CA TYR A 55 -13.70 -14.43 10.02
C TYR A 55 -14.92 -15.30 9.71
N LEU A 56 -15.08 -16.39 10.45
CA LEU A 56 -16.17 -17.34 10.27
C LEU A 56 -17.52 -16.70 10.58
N THR A 57 -17.61 -15.92 11.65
CA THR A 57 -18.88 -15.29 12.06
C THR A 57 -19.26 -14.09 11.17
N SER A 58 -18.29 -13.23 10.84
CA SER A 58 -18.56 -11.90 10.27
C SER A 58 -18.35 -11.82 8.75
N ILE A 59 -17.60 -12.75 8.15
CA ILE A 59 -17.23 -12.69 6.72
C ILE A 59 -17.76 -13.91 5.97
N SER A 60 -17.34 -15.12 6.34
CA SER A 60 -17.63 -16.32 5.56
C SER A 60 -18.89 -17.06 5.98
N ARG A 61 -19.60 -16.58 7.01
CA ARG A 61 -20.86 -17.15 7.53
C ARG A 61 -20.73 -18.66 7.87
N GLY A 62 -19.63 -19.02 8.51
CA GLY A 62 -19.33 -20.36 9.00
C GLY A 62 -18.57 -21.25 7.99
N VAL A 63 -18.19 -20.73 6.83
CA VAL A 63 -17.47 -21.50 5.81
C VAL A 63 -15.95 -21.30 5.95
N ARG A 64 -15.19 -22.38 6.04
CA ARG A 64 -13.72 -22.35 6.01
C ARG A 64 -13.21 -22.35 4.57
N ASN A 65 -13.16 -21.19 3.93
CA ASN A 65 -12.74 -20.99 2.53
C ASN A 65 -11.43 -20.18 2.36
N PHE A 66 -10.69 -19.97 3.46
CA PHE A 66 -9.47 -19.17 3.52
C PHE A 66 -8.19 -20.03 3.46
N TYR A 67 -7.03 -19.39 3.32
CA TYR A 67 -5.72 -20.03 3.45
C TYR A 67 -5.35 -20.22 4.92
N PRO A 68 -5.25 -21.46 5.44
CA PRO A 68 -5.01 -21.69 6.85
C PRO A 68 -3.54 -21.43 7.20
N LEU A 69 -3.31 -20.64 8.24
CA LEU A 69 -1.98 -20.36 8.79
C LEU A 69 -1.83 -21.06 10.14
N THR A 70 -0.77 -21.83 10.32
CA THR A 70 -0.53 -22.60 11.57
C THR A 70 0.45 -21.88 12.49
N SER A 71 1.38 -21.10 11.92
CA SER A 71 2.41 -20.38 12.66
C SER A 71 2.38 -18.88 12.39
N PRO A 72 2.69 -18.03 13.38
CA PRO A 72 2.88 -16.60 13.15
C PRO A 72 3.99 -16.28 12.16
N GLN A 73 4.99 -17.14 11.97
CA GLN A 73 6.04 -16.92 10.96
C GLN A 73 5.54 -17.19 9.55
N GLU A 74 4.76 -18.26 9.39
CA GLU A 74 4.15 -18.66 8.11
C GLU A 74 3.26 -17.55 7.53
N LEU A 75 2.61 -16.77 8.40
CA LEU A 75 1.88 -15.57 8.03
C LEU A 75 2.73 -14.60 7.21
N TYR A 76 3.89 -14.22 7.74
CA TYR A 76 4.76 -13.23 7.11
C TYR A 76 5.44 -13.80 5.87
N ASP A 77 5.89 -15.06 5.93
CA ASP A 77 6.52 -15.74 4.79
C ASP A 77 5.54 -15.87 3.62
N SER A 78 4.28 -16.20 3.89
CA SER A 78 3.25 -16.35 2.86
C SER A 78 2.85 -15.02 2.22
N LEU A 79 2.83 -13.92 3.00
CA LEU A 79 2.62 -12.56 2.50
C LEU A 79 3.79 -12.11 1.61
N LEU A 80 5.03 -12.31 2.06
CA LEU A 80 6.23 -11.93 1.32
C LEU A 80 6.43 -12.75 0.04
N ALA A 81 6.05 -14.03 0.07
CA ALA A 81 6.07 -14.90 -1.11
C ALA A 81 4.91 -14.65 -2.09
N GLY A 82 3.89 -13.87 -1.70
CA GLY A 82 2.74 -13.53 -2.53
C GLY A 82 1.70 -14.65 -2.68
N PHE A 83 1.76 -15.69 -1.83
CA PHE A 83 0.75 -16.75 -1.78
C PHE A 83 -0.59 -16.20 -1.27
N ILE A 84 -0.53 -15.31 -0.29
CA ILE A 84 -1.67 -14.57 0.26
C ILE A 84 -1.47 -13.07 0.03
N ASP A 85 -2.56 -12.35 -0.20
CA ASP A 85 -2.54 -10.89 -0.37
C ASP A 85 -2.78 -10.17 0.97
N VAL A 86 -3.58 -10.79 1.86
CA VAL A 86 -4.04 -10.18 3.10
C VAL A 86 -4.12 -11.22 4.19
N SER A 87 -3.86 -10.78 5.41
CA SER A 87 -4.23 -11.48 6.64
C SER A 87 -4.63 -10.47 7.70
N PHE A 88 -5.39 -10.92 8.69
CA PHE A 88 -5.72 -10.12 9.86
C PHE A 88 -4.66 -10.31 10.95
N ILE A 89 -4.40 -9.24 11.69
CA ILE A 89 -3.49 -9.18 12.83
C ILE A 89 -3.95 -8.06 13.76
N ASP A 90 -3.66 -8.17 15.05
CA ASP A 90 -3.91 -7.10 16.02
C ASP A 90 -3.17 -5.83 15.61
N ALA A 91 -3.83 -4.67 15.71
CA ALA A 91 -3.32 -3.41 15.21
C ALA A 91 -1.96 -3.03 15.81
N SER A 92 -1.79 -3.20 17.13
CA SER A 92 -0.55 -2.88 17.84
C SER A 92 0.63 -3.77 17.43
N THR A 93 0.39 -5.08 17.28
CA THR A 93 1.39 -6.04 16.80
C THR A 93 1.73 -5.78 15.34
N GLY A 94 0.71 -5.54 14.50
CA GLY A 94 0.87 -5.20 13.09
C GLY A 94 1.74 -3.96 12.91
N GLU A 95 1.40 -2.86 13.58
CA GLU A 95 2.15 -1.61 13.52
C GLU A 95 3.61 -1.79 13.96
N TYR A 96 3.85 -2.49 15.06
CA TYR A 96 5.21 -2.76 15.53
C TYR A 96 6.02 -3.55 14.50
N VAL A 97 5.44 -4.62 13.97
CA VAL A 97 6.10 -5.54 13.05
C VAL A 97 6.38 -4.88 11.69
N THR A 98 5.44 -4.13 11.13
CA THR A 98 5.64 -3.43 9.84
C THR A 98 6.63 -2.28 9.96
N ASN A 99 6.69 -1.60 11.12
CA ASN A 99 7.60 -0.47 11.33
C ASN A 99 9.03 -0.88 11.72
N ASN A 100 9.25 -2.13 12.16
CA ASN A 100 10.54 -2.57 12.70
C ASN A 100 11.15 -3.80 12.05
N ILE A 101 10.33 -4.75 11.58
CA ILE A 101 10.81 -6.08 11.14
C ILE A 101 10.60 -6.25 9.64
N TYR A 102 9.37 -6.07 9.15
CA TYR A 102 9.00 -6.29 7.75
C TYR A 102 8.60 -4.99 7.07
N CYS A 103 9.59 -4.22 6.63
CA CYS A 103 9.38 -2.91 5.98
C CYS A 103 8.65 -2.98 4.63
N ASN A 104 8.62 -4.17 4.00
CA ASN A 104 7.93 -4.40 2.74
C ASN A 104 6.43 -4.67 2.93
N LEU A 105 5.99 -4.88 4.17
CA LEU A 105 4.60 -5.07 4.52
C LEU A 105 4.01 -3.75 5.02
N THR A 106 2.71 -3.57 4.83
CA THR A 106 2.01 -2.37 5.26
C THR A 106 0.71 -2.78 5.92
N LEU A 107 0.41 -2.17 7.07
CA LEU A 107 -0.87 -2.33 7.74
C LEU A 107 -1.93 -1.54 6.96
N MET A 108 -3.05 -2.18 6.62
CA MET A 108 -4.09 -1.61 5.77
C MET A 108 -5.46 -1.66 6.45
N GLY A 109 -6.25 -0.62 6.23
CA GLY A 109 -7.61 -0.49 6.74
C GLY A 109 -7.71 0.10 8.13
N ASP A 110 -8.93 0.49 8.49
CA ASP A 110 -9.28 0.95 9.83
C ASP A 110 -9.50 -0.25 10.78
N GLU A 111 -9.36 0.03 12.08
CA GLU A 111 -9.67 -0.93 13.13
C GLU A 111 -11.15 -1.31 13.08
N PHE A 112 -11.44 -2.59 12.85
CA PHE A 112 -12.79 -3.11 12.65
C PHE A 112 -13.32 -3.90 13.85
N ASP A 113 -12.44 -4.31 14.76
CA ASP A 113 -12.76 -5.01 16.00
C ASP A 113 -11.95 -4.36 17.12
N GLN A 114 -12.64 -3.75 18.08
CA GLN A 114 -11.99 -3.07 19.21
C GLN A 114 -11.90 -4.07 20.36
N GLY A 115 -10.68 -4.57 20.59
CA GLY A 115 -10.36 -5.47 21.69
C GLY A 115 -9.36 -4.85 22.64
N ASP A 116 -9.69 -4.83 23.93
CA ASP A 116 -8.77 -4.39 24.98
C ASP A 116 -8.04 -5.58 25.62
N PHE A 117 -6.75 -5.39 25.89
CA PHE A 117 -5.99 -6.36 26.68
C PHE A 117 -6.43 -6.33 28.14
N SER A 118 -6.88 -7.48 28.63
CA SER A 118 -7.36 -7.64 30.00
C SER A 118 -6.55 -8.69 30.74
N ILE A 119 -6.23 -8.41 32.01
CA ILE A 119 -5.57 -9.36 32.91
C ILE A 119 -6.67 -10.18 33.59
N VAL A 120 -6.61 -11.51 33.44
CA VAL A 120 -7.59 -12.42 34.05
C VAL A 120 -7.00 -13.05 35.30
N THR A 121 -7.70 -12.92 36.42
CA THR A 121 -7.32 -13.49 37.72
C THR A 121 -8.31 -14.57 38.16
N ARG A 122 -7.93 -15.37 39.17
CA ARG A 122 -8.87 -16.34 39.77
C ARG A 122 -9.98 -15.60 40.49
N LYS A 123 -11.20 -16.13 40.42
CA LYS A 123 -12.34 -15.62 41.18
C LYS A 123 -11.99 -15.56 42.67
N GLU A 124 -12.34 -14.45 43.32
CA GLU A 124 -12.08 -14.19 44.75
C GLU A 124 -10.59 -14.18 45.14
N TRP A 125 -9.71 -13.73 44.23
CA TRP A 125 -8.30 -13.54 44.57
C TRP A 125 -8.11 -12.39 45.57
N LEU A 126 -7.42 -12.67 46.68
CA LEU A 126 -7.23 -11.75 47.80
C LEU A 126 -6.60 -10.40 47.43
N TYR A 127 -5.79 -10.35 46.37
CA TYR A 127 -5.06 -9.16 45.92
C TYR A 127 -5.72 -8.42 44.77
N MET A 128 -6.94 -8.79 44.37
CA MET A 128 -7.62 -8.18 43.22
C MET A 128 -7.76 -6.66 43.38
N ASN A 129 -8.20 -6.21 44.55
CA ASN A 129 -8.38 -4.78 44.84
C ASN A 129 -7.05 -4.01 44.83
N GLU A 130 -5.98 -4.62 45.35
CA GLU A 130 -4.65 -4.00 45.33
C GLU A 130 -4.09 -3.90 43.91
N LEU A 131 -4.31 -4.93 43.08
CA LEU A 131 -3.93 -4.92 41.66
C LEU A 131 -4.67 -3.82 40.90
N ASP A 132 -5.98 -3.69 41.08
CA ASP A 132 -6.80 -2.69 40.39
C ASP A 132 -6.35 -1.26 40.74
N VAL A 133 -6.14 -0.98 42.03
CA VAL A 133 -5.62 0.33 42.49
C VAL A 133 -4.23 0.61 41.92
N THR A 134 -3.36 -0.40 41.86
CA THR A 134 -2.02 -0.26 41.29
C THR A 134 -2.08 0.03 39.79
N ILE A 135 -2.91 -0.67 39.03
CA ILE A 135 -3.10 -0.42 37.59
C ILE A 135 -3.65 0.98 37.34
N LEU A 136 -4.63 1.43 38.13
CA LEU A 136 -5.14 2.80 38.03
C LEU A 136 -4.04 3.83 38.31
N SER A 137 -3.24 3.61 39.35
CA SER A 137 -2.11 4.50 39.64
C SER A 137 -1.07 4.55 38.51
N LEU A 138 -0.84 3.43 37.82
CA LEU A 138 0.04 3.37 36.64
C LEU A 138 -0.56 4.11 35.44
N GLN A 139 -1.88 4.06 35.24
CA GLN A 139 -2.58 4.79 34.19
C GLN A 139 -2.57 6.30 34.39
N GLU A 140 -2.63 6.76 35.64
CA GLU A 140 -2.47 8.18 35.98
C GLU A 140 -1.00 8.65 35.89
N SER A 141 -0.06 7.71 36.03
CA SER A 141 1.37 7.99 35.94
C SER A 141 1.85 8.09 34.48
N VAL A 142 2.98 8.77 34.29
CA VAL A 142 3.66 8.89 32.98
C VAL A 142 4.42 7.61 32.59
N GLU A 143 4.55 6.64 33.50
CA GLU A 143 5.39 5.45 33.29
C GLU A 143 4.93 4.57 32.12
N LEU A 144 3.61 4.42 31.93
CA LEU A 144 3.06 3.65 30.81
C LEU A 144 3.36 4.30 29.46
N ASP A 145 3.31 5.63 29.39
CA ASP A 145 3.65 6.38 28.18
C ASP A 145 5.14 6.26 27.86
N GLU A 146 6.01 6.27 28.88
CA GLU A 146 7.44 6.03 28.69
C GLU A 146 7.74 4.63 28.17
N LEU A 147 7.07 3.61 28.69
CA LEU A 147 7.18 2.23 28.21
C LEU A 147 6.66 2.11 26.77
N LYS A 148 5.50 2.70 26.47
CA LYS A 148 4.94 2.73 25.12
C LYS A 148 5.91 3.36 24.13
N ARG A 149 6.48 4.51 24.47
CA ARG A 149 7.51 5.17 23.64
C ARG A 149 8.75 4.31 23.47
N LYS A 150 9.25 3.71 24.55
CA LYS A 150 10.47 2.91 24.53
C LYS A 150 10.34 1.70 23.61
N TRP A 151 9.19 1.03 23.62
CA TRP A 151 8.99 -0.23 22.90
C TRP A 151 8.34 -0.06 21.52
N PHE A 152 7.46 0.91 21.32
CA PHE A 152 6.64 1.02 20.10
C PHE A 152 6.96 2.23 19.21
N GLN A 153 7.54 3.33 19.72
CA GLN A 153 7.78 4.53 18.89
C GLN A 153 9.09 4.49 18.09
N LYS A 154 10.02 3.59 18.43
CA LYS A 154 11.23 3.42 17.63
C LYS A 154 10.84 2.74 16.32
N LYS A 155 11.02 3.43 15.20
CA LYS A 155 10.91 2.86 13.85
C LYS A 155 12.30 2.50 13.36
N THR A 156 12.44 1.30 12.83
CA THR A 156 13.69 0.82 12.23
C THR A 156 13.62 0.85 10.71
N CYS A 157 12.41 0.71 10.15
CA CYS A 157 12.17 0.84 8.73
C CYS A 157 12.23 2.30 8.27
N PRO A 158 12.81 2.59 7.08
CA PRO A 158 12.72 3.91 6.48
C PRO A 158 11.26 4.20 6.12
N ASP A 159 10.81 5.44 6.32
CA ASP A 159 9.47 5.83 5.86
C ASP A 159 9.41 5.64 4.35
N LEU A 160 8.44 4.85 3.86
CA LEU A 160 8.22 4.60 2.42
C LEU A 160 7.99 5.88 1.59
N SER A 161 7.84 7.04 2.23
CA SER A 161 7.85 8.34 1.56
C SER A 161 9.23 8.71 0.99
N GLU A 162 10.32 8.13 1.48
CA GLU A 162 11.69 8.36 0.99
C GLU A 162 12.15 7.34 -0.06
N ALA A 163 11.40 6.25 -0.25
CA ALA A 163 11.53 5.47 -1.47
C ALA A 163 10.98 6.34 -2.60
N SER A 164 11.89 7.15 -3.16
CA SER A 164 11.74 7.92 -4.39
C SER A 164 10.69 7.25 -5.23
N SER A 165 9.53 7.89 -5.36
CA SER A 165 8.51 7.47 -6.30
C SER A 165 9.21 7.48 -7.65
N GLU A 166 9.82 6.35 -8.02
CA GLU A 166 10.29 6.09 -9.35
C GLU A 166 9.03 6.27 -10.15
N LEU A 167 8.93 7.43 -10.81
CA LEU A 167 7.98 7.59 -11.89
C LEU A 167 8.26 6.38 -12.77
N GLN A 168 7.40 5.37 -12.67
CA GLN A 168 7.42 4.23 -13.57
C GLN A 168 7.52 4.86 -14.95
N ILE A 169 8.57 4.55 -15.70
CA ILE A 169 9.00 5.31 -16.87
C ILE A 169 7.96 5.26 -18.01
N LEU A 170 6.87 4.51 -17.80
CA LEU A 170 5.79 4.23 -18.75
C LEU A 170 5.02 5.48 -19.24
N PRO A 171 4.59 6.45 -18.43
CA PRO A 171 3.83 7.59 -18.94
C PRO A 171 4.68 8.54 -19.79
N VAL A 172 5.98 8.66 -19.49
CA VAL A 172 6.87 9.65 -20.15
C VAL A 172 7.45 9.08 -21.46
N SER A 173 7.50 7.76 -21.61
CA SER A 173 8.01 7.09 -22.82
C SER A 173 7.29 7.53 -24.11
N GLY A 174 5.97 7.70 -24.05
CA GLY A 174 5.17 8.13 -25.21
C GLY A 174 5.58 9.51 -25.75
N LEU A 175 5.99 10.42 -24.87
CA LEU A 175 6.46 11.76 -25.25
C LEU A 175 7.73 11.67 -26.10
N PHE A 176 8.68 10.80 -25.72
CA PHE A 176 9.92 10.61 -26.48
C PHE A 176 9.67 10.04 -27.88
N VAL A 177 8.72 9.10 -28.02
CA VAL A 177 8.36 8.53 -29.32
C VAL A 177 7.75 9.59 -30.24
N VAL A 178 6.82 10.40 -29.73
CA VAL A 178 6.19 11.48 -30.51
C VAL A 178 7.22 12.53 -30.92
N PHE A 179 8.10 12.96 -30.01
CA PHE A 179 9.20 13.87 -30.34
C PHE A 179 10.14 13.27 -31.40
N GLY A 180 10.48 11.99 -31.28
CA GLY A 180 11.29 11.28 -32.27
C GLY A 180 10.63 11.29 -33.65
N PHE A 181 9.32 11.01 -33.72
CA PHE A 181 8.60 11.02 -34.99
C PHE A 181 8.53 12.41 -35.63
N ILE A 182 8.23 13.45 -34.85
CA ILE A 182 8.15 14.83 -35.33
C ILE A 182 9.51 15.30 -35.87
N THR A 183 10.61 14.97 -35.17
CA THR A 183 11.95 15.35 -35.60
C THR A 183 12.33 14.66 -36.92
N ILE A 184 12.08 13.34 -37.04
CA ILE A 184 12.30 12.59 -38.29
C ILE A 184 11.47 13.17 -39.44
N LEU A 185 10.18 13.46 -39.21
CA LEU A 185 9.29 14.04 -40.21
C LEU A 185 9.77 15.43 -40.65
N SER A 186 10.23 16.26 -39.72
CA SER A 186 10.80 17.57 -40.00
C SER A 186 12.07 17.48 -40.87
N PHE A 187 12.98 16.56 -40.55
CA PHE A 187 14.16 16.29 -41.38
C PHE A 187 13.80 15.80 -42.78
N LEU A 188 12.83 14.89 -42.91
CA LEU A 188 12.35 14.40 -44.20
C LEU A 188 11.76 15.52 -45.05
N LEU A 189 10.88 16.35 -44.48
CA LEU A 189 10.28 17.50 -45.16
C LEU A 189 11.30 18.55 -45.57
N PHE A 190 12.41 18.71 -44.84
CA PHE A 190 13.48 19.63 -45.22
C PHE A 190 14.34 19.07 -46.38
N ILE A 191 14.65 17.77 -46.34
CA ILE A 191 15.54 17.13 -47.32
C ILE A 191 14.83 16.83 -48.65
N TRP A 192 13.55 16.46 -48.62
CA TRP A 192 12.76 16.08 -49.79
C TRP A 192 12.66 17.15 -50.89
N PRO A 193 12.26 18.41 -50.61
CA PRO A 193 12.20 19.46 -51.61
C PRO A 193 13.59 19.82 -52.13
N LYS A 194 14.62 19.81 -51.27
CA LYS A 194 16.01 20.08 -51.64
C LYS A 194 16.56 19.02 -52.59
N ARG A 195 16.25 17.73 -52.37
CA ARG A 195 16.54 16.63 -53.31
C ARG A 195 15.74 16.72 -54.60
N SER A 196 14.47 17.11 -54.54
CA SER A 196 13.63 17.27 -55.75
C SER A 196 14.11 18.43 -56.62
N ALA A 197 14.55 19.53 -56.00
CA ALA A 197 15.13 20.69 -56.68
C ALA A 197 16.49 20.33 -57.30
N PHE A 198 17.34 19.59 -56.59
CA PHE A 198 18.62 19.12 -57.12
C PHE A 198 18.45 18.13 -58.29
N LYS A 199 17.48 17.20 -58.20
CA LYS A 199 17.13 16.31 -59.33
C LYS A 199 16.57 17.09 -60.53
N ARG A 200 15.76 18.13 -60.31
CA ARG A 200 15.25 18.99 -61.39
C ARG A 200 16.37 19.82 -62.03
N TYR A 201 17.29 20.38 -61.26
CA TYR A 201 18.45 21.11 -61.80
C TYR A 201 19.42 20.20 -62.57
N PHE A 202 19.69 18.99 -62.07
CA PHE A 202 20.56 18.03 -62.78
C PHE A 202 19.92 17.49 -64.07
N PHE A 203 18.59 17.33 -64.12
CA PHE A 203 17.88 16.92 -65.33
C PHE A 203 17.81 18.04 -66.38
N ILE A 204 17.76 19.32 -65.96
CA ILE A 204 17.79 20.49 -66.86
C ILE A 204 19.20 20.79 -67.41
N LEU A 205 20.27 20.39 -66.71
CA LEU A 205 21.64 20.62 -67.18
C LEU A 205 22.18 19.51 -68.11
N LEU A 206 21.42 18.43 -68.29
CA LEU A 206 21.79 17.24 -69.07
C LEU A 206 20.94 17.07 -70.34
N PHE A 207 20.14 18.08 -70.69
CA PHE A 207 19.38 18.21 -71.94
C PHE A 207 19.52 19.62 -72.51
#